data_AF-A0A960H5G3-F1
#
_entry.id   AF-A0A960H5G3-F1
#
_cell.length_a   1.000
_cell.length_b   1.000
_cell.length_c   1.000
_cell.angle_alpha   90.00
_cell.angle_beta   90.00
_cell.angle_gamma   90.00
#
_symmetry.space_group_name_H-M   'P 1'
#
loop_
_entity.id
_entity.type
_entity.pdbx_description
1 polymer ?
#
loop_
_entity_poly.entity_id
_entity_poly.type
_entity_poly.pdbx_seq_one_letter_code
_entity_poly.pdbx_strand_id
1 'polypeptide(L)'
;MGRVTARRRVSHLTAEHSTERPETLVVEEPLEIRVNGSPLTVTMRTPGSDIELAQGFLLTEGVVARRDDVLRVQYCRGAESNPD
;
A
#
# COMPACT_ATOMS: atom_id res chain seq x y z
N MET A 1 4.54 9.56 5.64
CA MET A 1 3.75 9.59 4.40
C MET A 1 4.67 9.11 3.28
N GLY A 2 4.39 7.93 2.71
CA GLY A 2 5.28 7.24 1.77
C GLY A 2 5.41 7.96 0.42
N ARG A 3 6.45 7.65 -0.35
CA ARG A 3 6.61 8.18 -1.72
C ARG A 3 5.65 7.44 -2.65
N VAL A 4 4.74 8.18 -3.30
CA VAL A 4 3.81 7.64 -4.32
C VAL A 4 4.55 7.17 -5.58
N THR A 5 5.65 7.82 -5.92
CA THR A 5 6.46 7.50 -7.10
C THR A 5 7.97 7.46 -6.84
N ALA A 6 8.68 6.66 -7.64
CA ALA A 6 10.11 6.50 -7.63
C ALA A 6 10.70 6.77 -9.03
N ARG A 7 11.86 7.43 -9.07
CA ARG A 7 12.62 7.60 -10.32
C ARG A 7 13.59 6.43 -10.46
N ARG A 8 13.52 5.70 -11.57
CA ARG A 8 14.36 4.52 -11.84
C ARG A 8 14.98 4.63 -13.22
N ARG A 9 16.27 4.29 -13.35
CA ARG A 9 16.91 4.17 -14.67
C ARG A 9 16.33 2.94 -15.37
N VAL A 10 15.85 3.12 -16.59
CA VAL A 10 15.23 2.07 -17.40
C VAL A 10 15.90 2.06 -18.77
N SER A 11 16.16 0.85 -19.28
CA SER A 11 16.66 0.62 -20.63
C SER A 11 15.47 0.41 -21.58
N HIS A 12 15.35 1.26 -22.59
CA HIS A 12 14.38 1.15 -23.66
C HIS A 12 15.06 0.50 -24.86
N LEU A 13 14.65 -0.73 -25.17
CA LEU A 13 15.23 -1.55 -26.22
C LEU A 13 14.24 -1.66 -27.38
N THR A 14 14.71 -1.39 -28.60
CA THR A 14 14.04 -1.78 -29.85
C THR A 14 15.01 -2.61 -30.69
N ALA A 15 14.57 -3.05 -31.87
CA ALA A 15 15.42 -3.82 -32.79
C ALA A 15 16.67 -3.04 -33.25
N GLU A 16 16.60 -1.72 -33.29
CA GLU A 16 17.66 -0.87 -33.88
C GLU A 16 18.37 0.00 -32.84
N HIS A 17 17.73 0.30 -31.70
CA HIS A 17 18.27 1.23 -30.72
C HIS A 17 18.12 0.75 -29.27
N SER A 18 19.09 1.14 -28.45
CA SER A 18 19.03 1.04 -27.00
C SER A 18 19.28 2.42 -26.40
N THR A 19 18.37 2.91 -25.57
CA THR A 19 18.56 4.15 -24.82
C THR A 19 18.25 3.92 -23.35
N GLU A 20 19.07 4.49 -22.47
CA GLU A 20 18.83 4.46 -21.04
C GLU A 20 18.34 5.84 -20.59
N ARG A 21 17.20 5.88 -19.90
CA ARG A 21 16.70 7.13 -19.34
C ARG A 21 15.95 6.87 -18.02
N PRO A 22 15.90 7.86 -17.12
CA PRO A 22 15.13 7.75 -15.90
C PRO A 22 13.63 7.86 -16.19
N GLU A 23 12.88 6.85 -15.77
CA GLU A 23 11.42 6.79 -15.79
C GLU A 23 10.83 7.00 -14.39
N THR A 24 9.57 7.45 -14.33
CA THR A 24 8.83 7.65 -13.09
C THR A 24 7.86 6.48 -12.91
N LEU A 25 8.09 5.66 -11.90
CA LEU A 25 7.31 4.46 -11.61
C LEU A 25 6.47 4.67 -10.35
N VAL A 26 5.28 4.07 -10.32
CA VAL A 26 4.46 3.99 -9.11
C VAL A 26 5.17 3.11 -8.09
N VAL A 27 5.11 3.50 -6.81
CA VAL A 27 5.57 2.68 -5.69
C VAL A 27 4.42 1.82 -5.20
N GLU A 28 4.73 0.56 -4.90
CA GLU A 28 3.85 -0.32 -4.14
C GLU A 28 4.51 -0.70 -2.81
N GLU A 29 3.74 -0.66 -1.74
CA GLU A 29 4.14 -1.12 -0.42
C GLU A 29 3.06 -2.05 0.13
N PRO A 30 3.44 -3.07 0.93
CA PRO A 30 2.46 -3.92 1.60
C PRO A 30 1.73 -3.12 2.69
N LEU A 31 0.42 -3.30 2.77
CA LEU A 31 -0.42 -2.86 3.87
C LEU A 31 -1.08 -4.07 4.50
N GLU A 32 -0.76 -4.34 5.76
CA GLU A 32 -1.53 -5.28 6.57
C GLU A 32 -2.76 -4.57 7.14
N ILE A 33 -3.94 -5.12 6.88
CA ILE A 33 -5.20 -4.69 7.49
C ILE A 33 -5.47 -5.61 8.66
N ARG A 34 -5.72 -5.01 9.83
CA ARG A 34 -6.06 -5.73 11.07
C ARG A 34 -7.42 -5.27 11.57
N VAL A 35 -8.23 -6.20 12.07
CA VAL A 35 -9.51 -5.93 12.71
C VAL A 35 -9.43 -6.37 14.17
N ASN A 36 -9.73 -5.45 15.09
CA ASN A 36 -9.64 -5.70 16.54
C ASN A 36 -8.29 -6.31 16.98
N GLY A 37 -7.20 -5.90 16.32
CA GLY A 37 -5.85 -6.40 16.61
C GLY A 37 -5.49 -7.70 15.90
N SER A 38 -6.41 -8.40 15.25
CA SER A 38 -6.13 -9.63 14.49
C SER A 38 -5.81 -9.32 13.02
N PRO A 39 -4.76 -9.92 12.41
CA PRO A 39 -4.50 -9.80 10.99
C PRO A 39 -5.69 -10.34 10.18
N LEU A 40 -6.14 -9.55 9.20
CA LEU A 40 -7.18 -9.97 8.26
C LEU A 40 -6.58 -10.31 6.90
N THR A 41 -5.77 -9.41 6.35
CA THR A 41 -5.14 -9.58 5.04
C THR A 41 -3.92 -8.68 4.89
N VAL A 42 -3.09 -8.98 3.89
CA VAL A 42 -2.04 -8.09 3.39
C VAL A 42 -2.33 -7.81 1.92
N THR A 43 -2.33 -6.55 1.53
CA THR A 43 -2.50 -6.12 0.14
C THR A 43 -1.39 -5.19 -0.30
N MET A 44 -1.08 -5.19 -1.59
CA MET A 44 -0.17 -4.21 -2.19
C MET A 44 -0.94 -2.92 -2.47
N ARG A 45 -0.34 -1.77 -2.15
CA ARG A 45 -0.98 -0.48 -2.41
C ARG A 45 0.04 0.61 -2.69
N THR A 46 -0.41 1.62 -3.44
CA THR A 46 0.32 2.89 -3.53
C THR A 46 0.13 3.70 -2.24
N PRO A 47 1.19 4.10 -1.53
CA PRO A 47 1.05 4.76 -0.23
C PRO A 47 0.32 6.10 -0.29
N GLY A 48 -0.50 6.42 0.72
CA GLY A 48 -1.04 7.77 0.92
C GLY A 48 -2.52 7.87 1.29
N SER A 49 -3.31 6.81 1.12
CA SER A 49 -4.77 6.78 1.37
C SER A 49 -5.16 5.50 2.11
N ASP A 50 -4.39 5.19 3.14
CA ASP A 50 -4.34 3.87 3.77
C ASP A 50 -5.59 3.59 4.59
N ILE A 51 -6.12 4.61 5.25
CA ILE A 51 -7.32 4.55 6.08
C ILE A 51 -8.54 4.35 5.18
N GLU A 52 -8.63 5.12 4.11
CA GLU A 52 -9.70 5.05 3.11
C GLU A 52 -9.68 3.69 2.41
N LEU A 53 -8.50 3.20 2.02
CA LEU A 53 -8.33 1.88 1.44
C LEU A 53 -8.79 0.77 2.40
N ALA A 54 -8.39 0.83 3.67
CA ALA A 54 -8.79 -0.16 4.66
C ALA A 54 -10.30 -0.15 4.91
N GLN A 55 -10.91 1.02 5.05
CA GLN A 55 -12.37 1.13 5.24
C GLN A 55 -13.15 0.63 4.02
N GLY A 56 -12.71 1.02 2.81
CA GLY A 56 -13.30 0.56 1.56
C GLY A 56 -13.20 -0.95 1.41
N PHE A 57 -12.03 -1.52 1.70
CA PHE A 57 -11.80 -2.97 1.67
C PHE A 57 -12.74 -3.72 2.64
N LEU A 58 -12.84 -3.27 3.90
CA LEU A 58 -13.72 -3.91 4.88
C LEU A 58 -15.19 -3.85 4.47
N LEU A 59 -15.62 -2.78 3.80
CA LEU A 59 -16.98 -2.64 3.28
C LEU A 59 -17.22 -3.59 2.09
N THR A 60 -16.31 -3.64 1.11
CA THR A 60 -16.49 -4.45 -0.09
C THR A 60 -16.40 -5.95 0.18
N GLU A 61 -15.61 -6.35 1.19
CA GLU A 61 -15.51 -7.74 1.66
C GLU A 61 -16.62 -8.12 2.66
N GLY A 62 -17.53 -7.18 3.00
CA GLY A 62 -18.64 -7.44 3.92
C GLY A 62 -18.25 -7.63 5.38
N VAL A 63 -17.03 -7.22 5.76
CA VAL A 63 -16.56 -7.25 7.16
C VAL A 63 -17.25 -6.17 7.99
N VAL A 64 -17.58 -5.04 7.37
CA VAL A 64 -18.46 -4.00 7.93
C VAL A 64 -19.60 -3.72 6.96
N ALA A 65 -20.77 -3.38 7.49
CA ALA A 65 -21.95 -3.07 6.67
C ALA A 65 -22.19 -1.56 6.55
N ARG A 66 -21.75 -0.78 7.56
CA ARG A 66 -21.98 0.67 7.63
C ARG A 66 -20.89 1.37 8.43
N ARG A 67 -20.86 2.70 8.30
CA ARG A 67 -19.90 3.57 9.00
C ARG A 67 -19.84 3.32 10.51
N ASP A 68 -20.99 3.11 11.15
CA ASP A 68 -21.10 2.99 12.60
C ASP A 68 -20.49 1.68 13.14
N ASP A 69 -20.19 0.71 12.27
CA ASP A 69 -19.49 -0.52 12.65
C ASP A 69 -17.99 -0.25 12.91
N VAL A 70 -17.47 0.92 12.49
CA VAL A 70 -16.07 1.32 12.65
C VAL A 70 -15.95 2.38 13.74
N LEU A 71 -15.51 1.97 14.93
CA LEU A 71 -15.31 2.87 16.07
C LEU A 71 -14.04 3.75 15.92
N ARG A 72 -12.96 3.17 15.39
CA ARG A 72 -11.66 3.82 15.25
C ARG A 72 -10.84 3.14 14.16
N VAL A 73 -10.12 3.95 13.37
CA VAL A 73 -9.06 3.47 12.48
C VAL A 73 -7.77 4.17 12.87
N GLN A 74 -6.68 3.43 12.93
CA GLN A 74 -5.37 3.97 13.25
C GLN A 74 -4.28 3.12 12.63
N TYR A 75 -3.14 3.73 12.37
CA TYR A 75 -1.93 2.99 12.12
C TYR A 75 -1.52 2.22 13.37
N CYS A 76 -1.18 0.95 13.19
CA CYS A 76 -0.41 0.23 14.20
C CYS A 76 0.90 1.01 14.41
N ARG A 77 1.15 1.49 15.63
CA ARG A 77 2.51 1.91 16.00
C ARG A 77 3.40 0.70 15.74
N GLY A 78 4.38 0.89 14.87
CA GLY A 78 5.07 -0.20 14.18
C GLY A 78 5.43 -1.34 15.12
N ALA A 79 5.24 -2.57 14.65
CA ALA A 79 6.04 -3.68 15.15
C ALA A 79 7.49 -3.21 15.07
N GLU A 80 8.11 -3.14 16.23
CA GLU A 80 9.55 -2.99 16.41
C GLU A 80 10.20 -3.95 15.41
N SER A 81 10.98 -3.42 14.47
CA SER A 81 11.85 -4.26 13.65
C SER A 81 12.67 -5.09 14.62
N ASN A 82 12.49 -6.41 14.60
CA ASN A 82 13.34 -7.33 15.35
C ASN A 82 14.80 -6.91 15.13
N PRO A 83 15.58 -6.63 16.19
CA PRO A 83 16.97 -6.27 16.05
C PRO A 83 17.74 -7.55 15.75
N ASP A 84 18.20 -7.69 14.50
CA ASP A 84 19.41 -8.45 14.20
C ASP A 84 20.54 -7.46 13.91
#